data_AF-A0A1Q6X5B8-F1
#
_entry.id   AF-A0A1Q6X5B8-F1
#
_cell.length_a   1.000
_cell.length_b   1.000
_cell.length_c   1.000
_cell.angle_alpha   90.00
_cell.angle_beta   90.00
_cell.angle_gamma   90.00
#
_symmetry.space_group_name_H-M   'P 1'
#
loop_
_entity.id
_entity.type
_entity.pdbx_description
1 polymer ?
#
loop_
_entity_poly.entity_id
_entity_poly.type
_entity_poly.pdbx_seq_one_letter_code
_entity_poly.pdbx_strand_id
1 'polypeptide(L)'
;MNLATKSAGEKTRELILQTALRLFRGCGFEITTMRDIARAAEVATGAAYYYFPSKEAIVFAYYDQVQRAHAETVREEWKGESGLRERLGVVFHSKLEILKDDRRFLGALFRYSADPQHPLSVFGKGTQMQRAQSMAIFREAIAKTSISEEAQQLLPAALWL
;
A
#
# COMPACT_ATOMS: atom_id res chain seq x y z
N MET A 1 9.80 11.36 -23.30
CA MET A 1 9.84 10.90 -21.89
C MET A 1 10.32 9.46 -21.91
N ASN A 2 11.48 9.17 -21.33
CA ASN A 2 12.22 7.92 -21.55
C ASN A 2 11.56 6.77 -20.77
N LEU A 3 10.82 5.89 -21.45
CA LEU A 3 10.29 4.65 -20.86
C LEU A 3 11.45 3.66 -20.77
N ALA A 4 12.16 3.64 -19.64
CA ALA A 4 13.09 2.56 -19.36
C ALA A 4 12.31 1.23 -19.36
N THR A 5 12.58 0.38 -20.35
CA THR A 5 11.97 -0.95 -20.45
C THR A 5 12.36 -1.77 -19.22
N LYS A 6 11.38 -2.24 -18.44
CA LYS A 6 11.61 -3.11 -17.27
C LYS A 6 12.50 -4.30 -17.64
N SER A 7 13.46 -4.61 -16.79
CA SER A 7 14.30 -5.81 -16.91
C SER A 7 13.44 -7.09 -16.86
N ALA A 8 13.99 -8.21 -17.34
CA ALA A 8 13.31 -9.50 -17.26
C ALA A 8 12.97 -9.89 -15.80
N GLY A 9 13.85 -9.55 -14.85
CA GLY A 9 13.62 -9.79 -13.43
C GLY A 9 12.48 -8.96 -12.86
N GLU A 10 12.42 -7.66 -13.18
CA GLU A 10 11.31 -6.79 -12.76
C GLU A 10 9.97 -7.22 -13.34
N LYS A 11 9.94 -7.63 -14.60
CA LYS A 11 8.74 -8.19 -15.24
C LYS A 11 8.26 -9.46 -14.54
N THR A 12 9.20 -10.33 -14.15
CA THR A 12 8.88 -11.58 -13.44
C THR A 12 8.34 -11.29 -12.03
N ARG A 13 8.99 -10.38 -11.30
CA ARG A 13 8.52 -9.94 -9.98
C ARG A 13 7.12 -9.33 -10.04
N GLU A 14 6.85 -8.49 -11.04
CA GLU A 14 5.53 -7.90 -11.27
C GLU A 14 4.48 -8.95 -11.62
N LEU A 15 4.80 -9.91 -12.49
CA LEU A 15 3.92 -11.02 -12.83
C LEU A 15 3.50 -11.82 -11.60
N ILE A 16 4.46 -12.15 -10.72
CA ILE A 16 4.19 -12.87 -9.47
C ILE A 16 3.28 -12.05 -8.55
N LEU A 17 3.58 -10.75 -8.38
CA LEU A 17 2.76 -9.86 -7.56
C LEU A 17 1.32 -9.77 -8.07
N GLN A 18 1.13 -9.49 -9.36
CA GLN A 18 -0.22 -9.38 -9.93
C GLN A 18 -0.99 -10.70 -9.88
N THR A 19 -0.31 -11.82 -10.12
CA THR A 19 -0.92 -13.15 -9.99
C THR A 19 -1.35 -13.44 -8.56
N ALA A 20 -0.50 -13.14 -7.58
CA ALA A 20 -0.81 -13.33 -6.18
C ALA A 20 -1.98 -12.47 -5.73
N LEU A 21 -2.01 -11.18 -6.10
CA LEU A 21 -3.13 -10.29 -5.78
C LEU A 21 -4.45 -10.77 -6.41
N ARG A 22 -4.43 -11.26 -7.65
CA ARG A 22 -5.59 -11.88 -8.28
C ARG A 22 -6.09 -13.09 -7.49
N LEU A 23 -5.18 -13.97 -7.06
CA LEU A 23 -5.54 -15.14 -6.22
C LEU A 23 -6.05 -14.73 -4.84
N PHE A 24 -5.44 -13.74 -4.19
CA PHE A 24 -5.90 -13.25 -2.89
C PHE A 24 -7.31 -12.64 -2.97
N ARG A 25 -7.62 -11.91 -4.04
CA ARG A 25 -8.94 -11.33 -4.29
C ARG A 25 -10.00 -12.38 -4.63
N GLY A 26 -9.63 -13.41 -5.41
CA GLY A 26 -10.56 -14.43 -5.89
C GLY A 26 -10.76 -15.61 -4.95
N CYS A 27 -9.67 -16.18 -4.44
CA CYS A 27 -9.66 -17.37 -3.59
C CYS A 27 -9.53 -17.03 -2.10
N GLY A 28 -8.96 -15.88 -1.76
CA GLY A 28 -8.72 -15.47 -0.38
C GLY A 28 -7.25 -15.62 0.04
N PHE A 29 -6.80 -14.69 0.88
CA PHE A 29 -5.40 -14.63 1.34
C PHE A 29 -4.97 -15.87 2.11
N GLU A 30 -5.79 -16.39 3.02
CA GLU A 30 -5.43 -17.50 3.92
C GLU A 30 -5.13 -18.79 3.16
N ILE A 31 -6.03 -19.19 2.27
CA ILE A 31 -5.97 -20.48 1.60
C ILE A 31 -5.00 -20.49 0.41
N THR A 32 -4.71 -19.32 -0.16
CA THR A 32 -3.74 -19.22 -1.26
C THR A 32 -2.34 -19.53 -0.72
N THR A 33 -1.58 -20.39 -1.40
CA THR A 33 -0.18 -20.70 -1.03
C THR A 33 0.82 -20.11 -2.03
N MET A 34 2.10 -20.02 -1.64
CA MET A 34 3.18 -19.65 -2.58
C MET A 34 3.30 -20.62 -3.76
N ARG A 35 2.95 -21.90 -3.57
CA ARG A 35 2.93 -22.90 -4.67
C ARG A 35 1.79 -22.63 -5.64
N ASP A 36 0.62 -22.22 -5.15
CA ASP A 36 -0.50 -21.84 -6.01
C ASP A 36 -0.16 -20.62 -6.86
N ILE A 37 0.50 -19.64 -6.24
CA ILE A 37 0.97 -18.43 -6.92
C ILE A 37 1.99 -18.79 -8.00
N ALA A 38 3.00 -19.58 -7.67
CA ALA A 38 4.03 -19.99 -8.64
C ALA A 38 3.43 -20.74 -9.84
N ARG A 39 2.53 -21.69 -9.56
CA ARG A 39 1.80 -22.45 -10.58
C ARG A 39 0.95 -21.54 -11.47
N ALA A 40 0.19 -20.62 -10.88
CA ALA A 40 -0.68 -19.71 -11.63
C ALA A 40 0.09 -18.62 -12.41
N ALA A 41 1.33 -18.32 -12.00
CA ALA A 41 2.22 -17.39 -12.68
C ALA A 41 3.13 -18.10 -13.69
N GLU A 42 3.03 -19.43 -13.82
CA GLU A 42 3.87 -20.26 -14.70
C GLU A 42 5.38 -20.09 -14.44
N VAL A 43 5.75 -19.93 -13.17
CA VAL A 43 7.15 -19.84 -12.72
C VAL A 43 7.50 -21.01 -11.81
N ALA A 44 8.79 -21.34 -11.75
CA ALA A 44 9.28 -22.31 -10.76
C ALA A 44 9.01 -21.81 -9.33
N THR A 45 8.60 -22.70 -8.43
CA THR A 45 8.37 -22.37 -7.01
C THR A 45 9.57 -21.69 -6.37
N GLY A 46 10.79 -22.17 -6.67
CA GLY A 46 12.03 -21.53 -6.18
C GLY A 46 12.21 -20.10 -6.69
N ALA A 47 11.81 -19.80 -7.92
CA ALA A 47 11.82 -18.45 -8.46
C ALA A 47 10.78 -17.56 -7.75
N ALA A 48 9.59 -18.07 -7.45
CA ALA A 48 8.60 -17.32 -6.68
C ALA A 48 9.13 -16.94 -5.28
N TYR A 49 9.74 -17.89 -4.57
CA TYR A 49 10.36 -17.64 -3.26
C TYR A 49 11.58 -16.71 -3.33
N TYR A 50 12.34 -16.73 -4.43
CA TYR A 50 13.44 -15.79 -4.66
C TYR A 50 12.96 -14.34 -4.70
N TYR A 51 11.84 -14.05 -5.37
CA TYR A 51 11.29 -12.69 -5.43
C TYR A 51 10.48 -12.30 -4.20
N PHE A 52 9.75 -13.26 -3.62
CA PHE A 52 8.90 -13.05 -2.46
C PHE A 52 9.06 -14.22 -1.49
N PRO A 53 9.76 -14.04 -0.36
CA PRO A 53 10.02 -15.15 0.57
C PRO A 53 8.75 -15.64 1.29
N SER A 54 7.66 -14.86 1.29
CA SER A 54 6.39 -15.24 1.90
C SER A 54 5.19 -14.51 1.27
N LYS A 55 3.96 -14.88 1.65
CA LYS A 55 2.74 -14.17 1.23
C LYS A 55 2.68 -12.76 1.82
N GLU A 56 3.19 -12.59 3.03
CA GLU A 56 3.28 -11.29 3.71
C GLU A 56 4.22 -10.35 2.94
N ALA A 57 5.32 -10.86 2.38
CA ALA A 57 6.22 -10.08 1.54
C ALA A 57 5.52 -9.54 0.27
N ILE A 58 4.57 -10.31 -0.28
CA ILE A 58 3.72 -9.87 -1.39
C ILE A 58 2.76 -8.76 -0.94
N VAL A 59 2.15 -8.91 0.25
CA VAL A 59 1.26 -7.89 0.83
C VAL A 59 2.03 -6.59 1.09
N PHE A 60 3.27 -6.64 1.58
CA PHE A 60 4.10 -5.45 1.75
C PHE A 60 4.37 -4.75 0.42
N ALA A 61 4.71 -5.51 -0.63
CA ALA A 61 4.89 -4.93 -1.96
C ALA A 61 3.61 -4.30 -2.52
N TYR A 62 2.45 -4.87 -2.22
CA TYR A 62 1.16 -4.27 -2.53
C TYR A 62 0.93 -2.97 -1.74
N TYR A 63 1.21 -2.94 -0.44
CA TYR A 63 1.13 -1.71 0.34
C TYR A 63 2.05 -0.62 -0.21
N ASP A 64 3.28 -0.96 -0.58
CA ASP A 64 4.21 -0.01 -1.22
C ASP A 64 3.64 0.54 -2.53
N GLN A 65 3.03 -0.32 -3.37
CA GLN A 65 2.39 0.11 -4.60
C GLN A 65 1.23 1.07 -4.32
N VAL A 66 0.39 0.77 -3.32
CA VAL A 66 -0.72 1.63 -2.89
C VAL A 66 -0.21 2.99 -2.37
N GLN A 67 0.83 3.01 -1.53
CA GLN A 67 1.36 4.27 -0.99
C GLN A 67 1.99 5.13 -2.09
N ARG A 68 2.70 4.51 -3.04
CA ARG A 68 3.27 5.21 -4.19
C ARG A 68 2.18 5.82 -5.08
N ALA A 69 1.18 5.03 -5.47
CA ALA A 69 0.07 5.49 -6.30
C ALA A 69 -0.73 6.61 -5.60
N HIS A 70 -0.92 6.49 -4.28
CA HIS A 70 -1.59 7.50 -3.47
C HIS A 70 -0.82 8.82 -3.45
N ALA A 71 0.49 8.77 -3.18
CA ALA A 71 1.35 9.95 -3.19
C ALA A 71 1.43 10.61 -4.58
N GLU A 72 1.49 9.82 -5.66
CA GLU A 72 1.46 10.30 -7.04
C GLU A 72 0.14 11.03 -7.33
N THR A 73 -1.01 10.40 -7.04
CA THR A 73 -2.35 10.99 -7.25
C THR A 73 -2.51 12.29 -6.47
N VAL A 74 -2.13 12.31 -5.19
CA VAL A 74 -2.24 13.50 -4.34
C VAL A 74 -1.41 14.66 -4.90
N ARG A 75 -0.18 14.40 -5.36
CA ARG A 75 0.68 15.44 -5.94
C ARG A 75 0.15 15.97 -7.28
N GLU A 76 -0.50 15.13 -8.07
CA GLU A 76 -1.10 15.53 -9.34
C GLU A 76 -2.39 16.35 -9.13
N GLU A 77 -3.18 16.03 -8.11
CA GLU A 77 -4.46 16.68 -7.82
C GLU A 77 -4.32 17.97 -7.00
N TRP A 78 -3.25 18.11 -6.21
CA TRP A 78 -2.94 19.36 -5.51
C TRP A 78 -2.51 20.46 -6.49
N LYS A 79 -3.51 21.11 -7.10
CA LYS A 79 -3.32 22.28 -7.95
C LYS A 79 -3.27 23.56 -7.10
N GLY A 80 -2.09 24.15 -6.93
CA GLY A 80 -1.93 25.52 -6.41
C GLY A 80 -2.31 25.75 -4.94
N GLU A 81 -2.98 26.88 -4.66
CA GLU A 81 -3.39 27.35 -3.32
C GLU A 81 -4.71 26.71 -2.83
N SER A 82 -4.78 25.38 -2.81
CA SER A 82 -5.92 24.67 -2.23
C SER A 82 -5.99 24.84 -0.70
N GLY A 83 -7.19 25.10 -0.17
CA GLY A 83 -7.44 25.19 1.28
C GLY A 83 -7.24 23.85 2.00
N LEU A 84 -7.18 23.85 3.34
CA LEU A 84 -6.99 22.62 4.14
C LEU A 84 -8.03 21.53 3.81
N ARG A 85 -9.32 21.91 3.78
CA ARG A 85 -10.43 20.98 3.50
C ARG A 85 -10.23 20.25 2.18
N GLU A 86 -9.81 20.98 1.15
CA GLU A 86 -9.61 20.45 -0.19
C GLU A 86 -8.39 19.53 -0.24
N ARG A 87 -7.28 19.94 0.38
CA ARG A 87 -6.08 19.09 0.51
C ARG A 87 -6.38 17.78 1.21
N LEU A 88 -7.08 17.81 2.34
CA LEU A 88 -7.50 16.59 3.06
C LEU A 88 -8.51 15.76 2.27
N GLY A 89 -9.44 16.42 1.58
CA GLY A 89 -10.39 15.76 0.68
C GLY A 89 -9.67 14.93 -0.38
N VAL A 90 -8.68 15.52 -1.07
CA VAL A 90 -7.84 14.81 -2.05
C VAL A 90 -7.14 13.61 -1.40
N VAL A 91 -6.55 13.77 -0.22
CA VAL A 91 -5.86 12.66 0.48
C VAL A 91 -6.81 11.50 0.79
N PHE A 92 -8.00 11.78 1.34
CA PHE A 92 -8.95 10.71 1.69
C PHE A 92 -9.60 10.08 0.46
N HIS A 93 -10.10 10.88 -0.48
CA HIS A 93 -10.83 10.36 -1.64
C HIS A 93 -9.93 9.54 -2.57
N SER A 94 -8.71 10.00 -2.86
CA SER A 94 -7.76 9.24 -3.69
C SER A 94 -7.40 7.88 -3.06
N LYS A 95 -7.24 7.83 -1.73
CA LYS A 95 -6.98 6.56 -1.02
C LYS A 95 -8.15 5.58 -1.16
N LEU A 96 -9.37 6.07 -0.93
CA LEU A 96 -10.57 5.26 -1.03
C LEU A 96 -10.80 4.76 -2.46
N GLU A 97 -10.50 5.60 -3.45
CA GLU A 97 -10.61 5.26 -4.87
C GLU A 97 -9.60 4.16 -5.26
N ILE A 98 -8.34 4.28 -4.82
CA ILE A 98 -7.31 3.24 -5.05
C ILE A 98 -7.71 1.89 -4.45
N LEU A 99 -8.35 1.91 -3.28
CA LEU A 99 -8.69 0.69 -2.52
C LEU A 99 -10.10 0.15 -2.81
N LYS A 100 -10.88 0.81 -3.69
CA LYS A 100 -12.32 0.54 -3.84
C LYS A 100 -12.64 -0.90 -4.24
N ASP A 101 -11.76 -1.53 -5.01
CA ASP A 101 -11.95 -2.88 -5.53
C ASP A 101 -11.35 -3.96 -4.60
N ASP A 102 -10.60 -3.54 -3.58
CA ASP A 102 -9.86 -4.44 -2.68
C ASP A 102 -10.53 -4.63 -1.32
N ARG A 103 -11.76 -4.11 -1.12
CA ARG A 103 -12.49 -4.16 0.17
C ARG A 103 -12.52 -5.55 0.82
N ARG A 104 -12.83 -6.60 0.05
CA ARG A 104 -12.88 -7.98 0.55
C ARG A 104 -11.51 -8.49 0.96
N PHE A 105 -10.50 -8.21 0.14
CA PHE A 105 -9.12 -8.59 0.40
C PHE A 105 -8.57 -7.87 1.64
N LEU A 106 -8.75 -6.55 1.73
CA LEU A 106 -8.35 -5.75 2.90
C LEU A 106 -9.10 -6.17 4.16
N GLY A 107 -10.41 -6.49 4.06
CA GLY A 107 -11.18 -7.03 5.17
C GLY A 107 -10.63 -8.36 5.70
N ALA A 108 -10.09 -9.21 4.82
CA ALA A 108 -9.39 -10.42 5.24
C ALA A 108 -8.08 -10.09 5.97
N LEU A 109 -7.32 -9.09 5.53
CA LEU A 109 -6.10 -8.66 6.21
C LEU A 109 -6.36 -7.93 7.54
N PHE A 110 -7.53 -7.31 7.69
CA PHE A 110 -7.89 -6.52 8.88
C PHE A 110 -7.85 -7.34 10.16
N ARG A 111 -8.08 -8.66 10.11
CA ARG A 111 -7.98 -9.53 11.30
C ARG A 111 -6.60 -9.51 11.96
N TYR A 112 -5.55 -9.17 11.21
CA TYR A 112 -4.19 -9.07 11.73
C TYR A 112 -3.85 -7.68 12.29
N SER A 113 -4.72 -6.69 12.10
CA SER A 113 -4.44 -5.31 12.54
C SER A 113 -4.35 -5.19 14.05
N ALA A 114 -5.13 -5.99 14.78
CA ALA A 114 -5.25 -5.97 16.24
C ALA A 114 -4.11 -6.68 16.99
N ASP A 115 -3.28 -7.48 16.31
CA ASP A 115 -2.11 -8.13 16.91
C ASP A 115 -0.82 -7.37 16.52
N PRO A 116 -0.23 -6.56 17.41
CA PRO A 116 0.97 -5.77 17.10
C PRO A 116 2.20 -6.61 16.74
N GLN A 117 2.21 -7.91 17.08
CA GLN A 117 3.31 -8.82 16.77
C GLN A 117 3.18 -9.43 15.37
N HIS A 118 1.98 -9.39 14.78
CA HIS A 118 1.77 -9.93 13.45
C HIS A 118 2.46 -9.04 12.39
N PRO A 119 3.21 -9.61 11.42
CA PRO A 119 3.95 -8.83 10.42
C PRO A 119 3.06 -7.88 9.60
N LEU A 120 1.80 -8.28 9.34
CA LEU A 120 0.82 -7.49 8.60
C LEU A 120 0.01 -6.50 9.45
N SER A 121 0.27 -6.41 10.76
CA SER A 121 -0.41 -5.42 11.59
C SER A 121 -0.09 -4.02 11.11
N VAL A 122 -1.11 -3.17 10.99
CA VAL A 122 -0.96 -1.75 10.61
C VAL A 122 -0.20 -0.94 11.67
N PHE A 123 -0.14 -1.44 12.91
CA PHE A 123 0.62 -0.88 14.02
C PHE A 123 1.96 -1.59 14.24
N GLY A 124 2.18 -2.74 13.59
CA GLY A 124 3.38 -3.53 13.73
C GLY A 124 4.63 -2.89 13.11
N LYS A 125 5.79 -3.49 13.41
CA LYS A 125 7.10 -3.08 12.84
C LYS A 125 7.17 -3.34 11.33
N GLY A 126 6.56 -4.42 10.84
CA GLY A 126 6.59 -4.83 9.43
C GLY A 126 5.98 -3.80 8.48
N THR A 127 5.03 -3.00 8.96
CA THR A 127 4.32 -1.98 8.16
C THR A 127 4.76 -0.54 8.48
N GLN A 128 5.82 -0.35 9.29
CA GLN A 128 6.18 0.99 9.78
C GLN A 128 6.50 1.96 8.64
N MET A 129 7.13 1.46 7.57
CA MET A 129 7.53 2.29 6.44
C MET A 129 6.31 2.79 5.68
N GLN A 130 5.35 1.91 5.42
CA GLN A 130 4.11 2.24 4.72
C GLN A 130 3.23 3.16 5.57
N ARG A 131 3.20 2.96 6.89
CA ARG A 131 2.55 3.89 7.83
C ARG A 131 3.19 5.27 7.79
N ALA A 132 4.52 5.34 7.83
CA ALA A 132 5.26 6.61 7.75
C ALA A 132 5.01 7.33 6.42
N GLN A 133 4.99 6.62 5.30
CA GLN A 133 4.64 7.17 3.98
C GLN A 133 3.22 7.73 3.96
N SER A 134 2.24 7.00 4.52
CA SER A 134 0.87 7.48 4.61
C SER A 134 0.75 8.75 5.47
N MET A 135 1.43 8.78 6.62
CA MET A 135 1.44 9.94 7.51
C MET A 135 2.17 11.15 6.90
N ALA A 136 3.17 10.93 6.05
CA ALA A 136 3.87 12.01 5.36
C ALA A 136 2.94 12.81 4.44
N ILE A 137 2.03 12.13 3.74
CA ILE A 137 1.02 12.79 2.89
C ILE A 137 0.11 13.71 3.72
N PHE A 138 -0.35 13.25 4.89
CA PHE A 138 -1.13 14.10 5.80
C PHE A 138 -0.32 15.27 6.35
N ARG A 139 0.97 15.06 6.64
CA ARG A 139 1.89 16.13 7.07
C ARG A 139 2.02 17.21 6.00
N GLU A 140 2.20 16.83 4.74
CA GLU A 140 2.21 17.75 3.60
C GLU A 140 0.87 18.49 3.46
N ALA A 141 -0.25 17.78 3.63
CA ALA A 141 -1.60 18.33 3.55
C ALA A 141 -1.87 19.41 4.63
N ILE A 142 -1.23 19.33 5.80
CA ILE A 142 -1.43 20.32 6.88
C ILE A 142 -0.34 21.39 6.94
N ALA A 143 0.83 21.20 6.29
CA ALA A 143 2.01 22.06 6.44
C ALA A 143 1.79 23.56 6.19
N LYS A 144 0.88 23.93 5.27
CA LYS A 144 0.53 25.34 4.96
C LYS A 144 -0.60 25.92 5.84
N THR A 145 -0.95 25.25 6.93
CA THR A 145 -2.11 25.63 7.76
C THR A 145 -1.61 26.31 9.04
N SER A 146 -2.26 27.40 9.44
CA SER A 146 -2.01 28.04 10.73
C SER A 146 -2.63 27.24 11.86
N ILE A 147 -1.88 26.27 12.40
CA ILE A 147 -2.23 25.44 13.56
C ILE A 147 -1.03 25.37 14.52
N SER A 148 -1.28 25.01 15.79
CA SER A 148 -0.22 24.88 16.80
C SER A 148 0.83 23.83 16.40
N GLU A 149 2.05 23.97 16.91
CA GLU A 149 3.12 22.98 16.69
C GLU A 149 2.71 21.59 17.18
N GLU A 150 2.05 21.52 18.34
CA GLU A 150 1.47 20.28 18.87
C GLU A 150 0.49 19.63 17.87
N ALA A 151 -0.41 20.41 17.27
CA ALA A 151 -1.32 19.91 16.26
C ALA A 151 -0.57 19.44 14.99
N GLN A 152 0.49 20.12 14.56
CA GLN A 152 1.32 19.67 13.42
C GLN A 152 2.02 18.33 13.69
N GLN A 153 2.37 18.06 14.95
CA GLN A 153 2.99 16.80 15.36
C GLN A 153 1.98 15.65 15.45
N LEU A 154 0.81 15.89 16.03
CA LEU A 154 -0.19 14.86 16.33
C LEU A 154 -1.14 14.55 15.17
N LEU A 155 -1.58 15.55 14.41
CA LEU A 155 -2.63 15.37 13.39
C LEU A 155 -2.29 14.35 12.30
N PRO A 156 -1.05 14.23 11.78
CA PRO A 156 -0.76 13.22 10.76
C PRO A 156 -0.99 11.78 11.24
N ALA A 157 -0.76 11.51 12.52
CA ALA A 157 -1.05 10.21 13.11
C ALA A 157 -2.56 10.03 13.31
N ALA A 158 -3.23 11.04 13.85
CA ALA A 158 -4.67 10.99 14.11
C ALA A 158 -5.51 10.88 12.83
N LEU A 159 -5.10 11.53 11.73
CA LEU A 159 -5.78 11.48 10.44
C LEU A 159 -5.55 10.18 9.67
N TRP A 160 -4.49 9.44 10.01
CA TRP A 160 -4.16 8.17 9.40
C TRP A 160 -4.93 6.99 10.03
N LEU A 161 -5.25 7.09 11.32
CA LEU A 161 -6.02 6.09 12.08
C LEU A 161 -7.43 5.89 11.50
#